data_AF-A0AAW2NEC0-F1
#
_entry.id   AF-A0AAW2NEC0-F1
#
_cell.length_a   1.000
_cell.length_b   1.000
_cell.length_c   1.000
_cell.angle_alpha   90.00
_cell.angle_beta   90.00
_cell.angle_gamma   90.00
#
_symmetry.space_group_name_H-M   'P 1'
#
loop_
_entity.id
_entity.type
_entity.pdbx_description
1 polymer ?
#
loop_
_entity_poly.entity_id
_entity_poly.type
_entity_poly.pdbx_seq_one_letter_code
_entity_poly.pdbx_strand_id
1 'polypeptide(L)' 'MDVIKSQQISSRPIEKVVVHPLVLLSIVDHYNRVARDTRKRVVGVLLGTSFKGTVDVTNSYAGFRFWLLV' A
#
# COMPACT_ATOMS: atom_id res chain seq x y z
N MET A 1 -20.09 5.67 -27.47
CA MET A 1 -18.92 4.84 -27.81
C MET A 1 -17.74 5.49 -27.09
N ASP A 2 -17.17 5.01 -25.98
CA ASP A 2 -17.40 3.79 -25.22
C ASP A 2 -17.58 4.18 -23.75
N VAL A 3 -18.68 3.69 -23.17
CA VAL A 3 -18.87 3.68 -21.72
C VAL A 3 -17.66 2.94 -21.17
N ILE A 4 -16.79 3.67 -20.48
CA ILE A 4 -15.74 3.10 -19.65
C ILE A 4 -16.44 2.05 -18.81
N LYS A 5 -16.24 0.79 -19.18
CA LYS A 5 -16.52 -0.33 -18.29
C LYS A 5 -15.69 0.01 -17.07
N SER A 6 -16.33 0.55 -16.04
CA SER A 6 -15.88 0.31 -14.68
C SER A 6 -15.72 -1.20 -14.65
N GLN A 7 -14.47 -1.66 -14.80
CA GLN A 7 -14.13 -3.01 -14.45
C GLN A 7 -14.45 -3.06 -12.98
N GLN A 8 -15.69 -3.47 -12.72
CA GLN A 8 -16.14 -4.08 -11.51
C GLN A 8 -15.05 -5.08 -11.23
N ILE A 9 -14.15 -4.71 -10.31
CA ILE A 9 -13.14 -5.60 -9.77
C ILE A 9 -13.99 -6.74 -9.24
N SER A 10 -14.14 -7.79 -10.05
CA SER A 10 -14.77 -9.02 -9.62
C SER A 10 -14.06 -9.32 -8.33
N SER A 11 -14.79 -9.32 -7.22
CA SER A 11 -14.29 -9.63 -5.89
C SER A 11 -13.89 -11.09 -5.85
N ARG A 12 -12.93 -11.47 -6.69
CA ARG A 12 -12.17 -12.68 -6.56
C ARG A 12 -11.48 -12.53 -5.21
N PRO A 13 -11.74 -13.44 -4.27
CA PRO A 13 -11.09 -13.36 -2.98
C PRO A 13 -9.58 -13.29 -3.22
N ILE A 14 -8.93 -12.34 -2.56
CA ILE A 14 -7.48 -12.37 -2.48
C ILE A 14 -7.17 -13.54 -1.55
N GLU A 15 -6.70 -14.64 -2.12
CA GLU A 15 -6.43 -15.87 -1.38
C GLU A 15 -5.07 -15.79 -0.69
N LYS A 16 -4.13 -15.05 -1.28
CA LYS A 16 -2.74 -15.00 -0.81
C LYS A 16 -2.11 -13.63 -1.04
N VAL A 17 -1.38 -13.16 -0.04
CA VAL A 17 -0.54 -11.95 -0.14
C VAL A 17 0.90 -12.34 0.15
N VAL A 18 1.79 -12.06 -0.78
CA VAL A 18 3.23 -12.27 -0.63
C VAL A 18 3.88 -10.91 -0.47
N VAL A 19 4.55 -10.69 0.65
CA VAL A 19 5.24 -9.44 0.95
C VAL A 19 6.74 -9.68 0.89
N HIS A 20 7.44 -8.88 0.07
CA HIS A 20 8.90 -8.95 0.00
C HIS A 20 9.52 -8.33 1.27
N PRO A 21 10.58 -8.92 1.87
CA PRO A 21 11.20 -8.39 3.09
C PRO A 21 11.67 -6.93 3.00
N LEU A 22 12.06 -6.49 1.79
CA LEU A 22 12.44 -5.09 1.54
C LEU A 22 11.32 -4.10 1.87
N VAL A 23 10.06 -4.47 1.64
CA VAL A 23 8.89 -3.64 1.91
C VAL A 23 8.76 -3.35 3.41
N LEU A 24 8.96 -4.37 4.25
CA LEU A 24 8.90 -4.21 5.71
C LEU A 24 10.03 -3.30 6.20
N LEU A 25 11.23 -3.47 5.65
CA LEU A 25 12.36 -2.60 5.98
C LEU A 25 12.09 -1.14 5.60
N SER A 26 11.53 -0.90 4.42
CA SER A 26 11.14 0.44 3.96
C SER A 26 10.08 1.08 4.86
N ILE A 27 9.08 0.32 5.32
CA ILE A 27 8.04 0.83 6.23
C ILE A 27 8.65 1.21 7.59
N VAL A 28 9.52 0.36 8.14
CA VAL A 28 10.16 0.60 9.45
C VAL A 28 11.12 1.78 9.39
N ASP A 29 11.95 1.89 8.35
CA ASP A 29 12.83 3.06 8.16
C ASP A 29 12.00 4.34 8.06
N HIS A 30 10.91 4.31 7.30
CA HIS A 30 10.06 5.48 7.13
C HIS A 30 9.36 5.89 8.43
N TYR A 31 8.84 4.93 9.20
CA TYR A 31 8.28 5.20 10.54
C TYR A 31 9.33 5.85 11.46
N ASN A 32 10.55 5.33 11.46
CA ASN A 32 11.66 5.84 12.26
C ASN A 32 12.11 7.26 11.86
N ARG A 33 11.90 7.67 10.61
CA ARG A 33 12.23 9.03 10.13
C ARG A 33 11.14 10.05 10.42
N VAL A 34 9.87 9.66 10.34
CA VAL A 34 8.74 10.62 10.37
C VAL A 34 8.05 10.70 11.72
N ALA A 35 7.94 9.57 12.43
CA ALA A 35 7.09 9.46 13.61
C ALA A 35 7.79 8.89 14.84
N ARG A 36 9.12 8.73 14.81
CA ARG A 36 9.90 8.32 15.97
C ARG A 36 9.63 9.30 17.10
N ASP A 37 9.05 8.78 18.19
CA ASP A 37 8.63 9.51 19.39
C ASP A 37 7.29 10.26 19.32
N THR A 38 6.52 10.08 18.25
CA THR A 38 5.15 10.61 18.14
C THR A 38 4.13 9.46 18.02
N ARG A 39 2.96 9.59 18.64
CA ARG A 39 1.82 8.66 18.43
C ARG A 39 1.14 8.85 17.07
N LYS A 40 1.80 9.50 16.11
CA LYS A 40 1.23 9.78 14.79
C LYS A 40 1.23 8.49 13.97
N ARG A 41 0.12 8.25 13.28
CA ARG A 41 -0.02 7.12 12.35
C ARG A 41 0.56 7.53 11.01
N VAL A 42 1.39 6.68 10.44
CA VAL A 42 1.97 6.87 9.11
C VAL A 42 1.23 5.96 8.14
N VAL A 43 0.78 6.53 7.03
CA VAL A 43 0.05 5.81 5.99
C VAL A 43 0.86 5.87 4.71
N GLY A 44 0.86 4.77 3.97
CA GLY A 44 1.57 4.63 2.71
C GLY A 44 0.79 3.84 1.69
N VAL A 45 1.35 3.76 0.49
CA VAL A 45 0.80 3.00 -0.63
C VAL A 45 1.71 1.80 -0.89
N LEU A 46 1.10 0.63 -1.04
CA LEU A 46 1.78 -0.58 -1.46
C LEU A 46 1.69 -0.71 -2.98
N LEU A 47 2.81 -1.04 -3.62
CA LEU A 47 2.92 -1.22 -5.05
C LEU A 47 3.35 -2.67 -5.33
N GLY A 48 2.77 -3.24 -6.37
CA GLY A 48 2.95 -4.65 -6.66
C GLY A 48 2.08 -5.13 -7.80
N THR A 49 2.07 -6.43 -8.00
CA THR A 49 1.31 -7.10 -9.06
C THR A 49 0.28 -8.02 -8.43
N SER A 50 -0.97 -7.95 -8.90
CA SER A 50 -1.98 -8.94 -8.57
C SER A 50 -2.09 -9.94 -9.72
N PHE A 51 -1.90 -11.23 -9.45
CA PHE A 51 -2.07 -12.28 -10.43
C PHE A 51 -2.93 -13.41 -9.86
N LYS A 52 -4.03 -13.72 -10.54
CA LYS A 52 -4.91 -14.87 -10.23
C LYS A 52 -5.25 -15.03 -8.72
N GLY A 53 -5.60 -13.94 -8.03
CA GLY A 53 -5.99 -13.97 -6.60
C GLY A 53 -4.81 -13.97 -5.61
N THR A 54 -3.57 -14.01 -6.10
CA THR A 54 -2.37 -13.72 -5.31
C THR A 54 -1.91 -12.29 -5.54
N VAL A 55 -1.59 -11.57 -4.48
CA VAL A 55 -1.03 -10.21 -4.54
C VAL A 55 0.43 -10.26 -4.11
N ASP A 56 1.33 -9.92 -5.02
CA ASP A 56 2.76 -9.81 -4.76
C ASP A 56 3.11 -8.34 -4.51
N VAL A 57 3.45 -8.01 -3.27
CA VAL A 57 3.87 -6.67 -2.87
C VAL A 57 5.38 -6.57 -3.00
N THR A 58 5.84 -5.82 -4.00
CA THR A 58 7.27 -5.66 -4.32
C THR A 58 7.85 -4.36 -3.80
N ASN A 59 7.03 -3.31 -3.66
CA ASN A 59 7.49 -2.00 -3.22
C ASN A 59 6.44 -1.33 -2.32
N SER A 60 6.89 -0.36 -1.52
CA SER A 60 6.04 0.49 -0.68
C SER A 60 6.52 1.93 -0.75
N TYR A 61 5.59 2.85 -0.85
CA TYR A 61 5.86 4.28 -0.81
C TYR A 61 5.15 4.94 0.36
N ALA A 62 5.81 5.88 1.00
CA ALA A 62 5.23 6.65 2.08
C ALA A 62 4.28 7.73 1.58
N GLY A 63 3.04 7.72 2.08
CA GLY A 63 2.05 8.74 1.80
C GLY A 63 2.25 9.92 2.74
N PHE A 64 3.01 10.92 2.30
CA PHE A 64 3.26 12.12 3.08
C PHE A 64 2.05 13.07 3.01
N ARG A 65 0.95 12.78 3.71
CA ARG A 65 -0.08 13.79 4.01
C ARG A 65 -1.05 13.38 5.12
N PHE A 66 -0.78 13.81 6.33
CA PHE A 66 -1.84 14.01 7.35
C PHE A 66 -1.52 15.18 8.29
N TRP A 67 -1.15 16.33 7.72
CA TRP A 67 -1.06 17.60 8.44
C TRP A 67 -1.43 18.79 7.54
N LEU A 68 -2.59 18.71 6.89
CA LEU A 68 -3.21 19.87 6.24
C LEU A 68 -4.70 19.62 6.03
N LEU A 69 -5.44 19.60 7.14
CA LEU A 69 -6.89 19.81 7.26
C LEU A 69 -7.23 19.72 8.76
N VAL A 70 -6.89 20.78 9.47
CA VAL A 70 -7.66 21.26 10.62
C VAL A 70 -8.05 22.70 10.26
#